data_AF-A0A127BAU7-F1
#
_entry.id   AF-A0A127BAU7-F1
#
_cell.length_a   1.000
_cell.length_b   1.000
_cell.length_c   1.000
_cell.angle_alpha   90.00
_cell.angle_beta   90.00
_cell.angle_gamma   90.00
#
_symmetry.space_group_name_H-M   'P 1'
#
loop_
_entity.id
_entity.type
_entity.pdbx_description
1 polymer ?
#
loop_
_entity_poly.entity_id
_entity_poly.type
_entity_poly.pdbx_seq_one_letter_code
_entity_poly.pdbx_strand_id
1 'polypeptide(L)'
;MERRTLAKNAKSLLYWGSILSLFSLIPIIGSLLGLIGVILYFVGLYEWKDVDDRPFTLGIVQLILGLFYVVLLIIGMESGFFSTLSFSKAFYIGLLYTYPLTAIVTMLTRYQVQYFYEATEEESFLTAKKLYLVGILTFPFIVGIFIGFAGRIFEIIGYSHMTDTPKVLKGREFGIDIRQMGAIFAYALVLSLLIIHVMTPRYDITLRKGKVEVFIKKGEVYDVKVVYHGRCWGSCIKEISVDGKVVYWGNSYSYVNEKQIVTLKISANSSMLTINAQDGVYTFSLS
;
A
#
# COMPACT_ATOMS: atom_id res chain seq x y z
N MET A 1 28.13 36.70 4.52
CA MET A 1 29.25 35.74 4.42
C MET A 1 28.64 34.35 4.54
N GLU A 2 28.81 33.49 3.53
CA GLU A 2 28.21 32.15 3.51
C GLU A 2 28.98 31.23 4.48
N ARG A 3 28.29 30.65 5.47
CA ARG A 3 28.91 29.77 6.48
C ARG A 3 28.88 28.32 6.00
N ARG A 4 30.01 27.62 6.06
CA ARG A 4 30.14 26.20 5.70
C ARG A 4 30.64 25.38 6.89
N THR A 5 30.27 24.11 6.97
CA THR A 5 30.69 23.17 8.03
C THR A 5 31.02 21.80 7.45
N LEU A 6 31.81 20.99 8.16
CA LEU A 6 32.20 19.64 7.73
C LEU A 6 31.06 18.64 7.98
N ALA A 7 30.64 17.87 6.97
CA ALA A 7 29.52 16.92 7.06
C ALA A 7 29.85 15.47 6.60
N LYS A 8 31.13 15.08 6.68
CA LYS A 8 31.64 13.81 6.12
C LYS A 8 30.95 12.55 6.67
N ASN A 9 30.62 12.52 7.96
CA ASN A 9 29.95 11.37 8.58
C ASN A 9 28.49 11.24 8.12
N ALA A 10 27.76 12.35 8.05
CA ALA A 10 26.37 12.37 7.57
C ALA A 10 26.26 11.82 6.14
N LYS A 11 27.21 12.19 5.26
CA LYS A 11 27.31 11.69 3.87
C LYS A 11 27.25 10.17 3.78
N SER A 12 28.20 9.52 4.45
CA SER A 12 28.36 8.07 4.40
C SER A 12 27.14 7.35 4.96
N LEU A 13 26.61 7.85 6.08
CA LEU A 13 25.44 7.29 6.74
C LEU A 13 24.17 7.41 5.89
N LEU A 14 23.92 8.55 5.26
CA LEU A 14 22.77 8.75 4.37
C LEU A 14 22.86 7.86 3.13
N TYR A 15 24.05 7.74 2.54
CA TYR A 15 24.28 6.88 1.37
C TYR A 15 24.05 5.40 1.68
N TRP A 16 24.77 4.86 2.68
CA TRP A 16 24.65 3.45 3.05
C TRP A 16 23.29 3.12 3.67
N GLY A 17 22.76 4.02 4.49
CA GLY A 17 21.41 3.88 5.03
C GLY A 17 20.37 3.79 3.93
N SER A 18 20.50 4.62 2.89
CA SER A 18 19.59 4.59 1.74
C SER A 18 19.71 3.32 0.91
N ILE A 19 20.93 2.82 0.66
CA ILE A 19 21.15 1.54 -0.03
C ILE A 19 20.58 0.38 0.77
N LEU A 20 20.90 0.30 2.06
CA LEU A 20 20.44 -0.79 2.91
C LEU A 20 18.91 -0.78 3.05
N SER A 21 18.28 0.40 3.08
CA SER A 21 16.82 0.52 3.11
C SER A 21 16.13 -0.10 1.88
N LEU A 22 16.78 -0.15 0.72
CA LEU A 22 16.22 -0.78 -0.48
C LEU A 22 16.05 -2.29 -0.34
N PHE A 23 16.90 -2.93 0.48
CA PHE A 23 16.80 -4.37 0.71
C PHE A 23 15.57 -4.77 1.54
N SER A 24 14.86 -3.81 2.14
CA SER A 24 13.60 -4.06 2.86
C SER A 24 12.53 -4.79 2.03
N LEU A 25 12.65 -4.74 0.70
CA LEU A 25 11.77 -5.45 -0.23
C LEU A 25 11.95 -6.98 -0.23
N ILE A 26 13.08 -7.48 0.27
CA ILE A 26 13.33 -8.93 0.38
C ILE A 26 12.77 -9.44 1.72
N PRO A 27 11.88 -10.45 1.73
CA PRO A 27 11.31 -10.97 2.97
C PRO A 27 12.38 -11.47 3.96
N ILE A 28 12.12 -11.29 5.26
CA ILE A 28 12.92 -11.79 6.40
C ILE A 28 14.33 -11.16 6.49
N ILE A 29 15.26 -11.61 5.66
CA ILE A 29 16.65 -11.14 5.69
C ILE A 29 16.72 -9.68 5.26
N GLY A 30 16.00 -9.35 4.18
CA GLY A 30 15.94 -7.98 3.70
C GLY A 30 15.25 -7.02 4.67
N SER A 31 14.24 -7.47 5.42
CA SER A 31 13.60 -6.62 6.42
C SER A 31 14.56 -6.20 7.56
N LEU A 32 15.46 -7.09 7.99
CA LEU A 32 16.47 -6.74 8.99
C LEU A 32 17.50 -5.75 8.44
N LEU A 33 18.01 -6.00 7.23
CA LEU A 33 18.92 -5.07 6.54
C LEU A 33 18.25 -3.71 6.28
N GLY A 34 16.98 -3.73 5.90
CA GLY A 34 16.15 -2.56 5.70
C GLY A 34 16.03 -1.73 6.98
N LEU A 35 15.76 -2.37 8.12
CA LEU A 35 15.70 -1.70 9.41
C LEU A 35 17.04 -1.07 9.79
N ILE A 36 18.15 -1.79 9.62
CA ILE A 36 19.50 -1.24 9.83
C ILE A 36 19.72 -0.02 8.91
N GLY A 37 19.31 -0.12 7.65
CA GLY A 37 19.39 0.97 6.69
C GLY A 37 18.59 2.20 7.12
N VAL A 38 17.36 2.02 7.59
CA VAL A 38 16.53 3.09 8.15
C VAL A 38 17.23 3.73 9.36
N ILE A 39 17.76 2.95 10.29
CA ILE A 39 18.48 3.47 11.46
C ILE A 39 19.68 4.32 11.00
N LEU A 40 20.53 3.81 10.11
CA LEU A 40 21.69 4.54 9.60
C LEU A 40 21.28 5.83 8.87
N TYR A 41 20.21 5.77 8.07
CA TYR A 41 19.66 6.94 7.39
C TYR A 41 19.24 8.02 8.40
N PHE A 42 18.52 7.64 9.47
CA PHE A 42 18.11 8.57 10.52
C PHE A 42 19.28 9.13 11.33
N VAL A 43 20.30 8.33 11.62
CA VAL A 43 21.54 8.83 12.24
C VAL A 43 22.21 9.83 11.30
N GLY A 44 22.27 9.54 9.99
CA GLY A 44 22.78 10.47 8.99
C GLY A 44 22.01 11.79 8.94
N LEU A 45 20.67 11.74 9.02
CA LEU A 45 19.83 12.94 9.11
C LEU A 45 20.06 13.70 10.42
N TYR A 46 20.24 13.00 11.53
CA TYR A 46 20.53 13.62 12.81
C TYR A 46 21.88 14.35 12.80
N GLU A 47 22.92 13.75 12.23
CA GLU A 47 24.22 14.41 12.03
C GLU A 47 24.10 15.60 11.06
N TRP A 48 23.19 15.55 10.09
CA TRP A 48 22.92 16.63 9.16
C TRP A 48 22.21 17.84 9.79
N LYS A 49 21.59 17.70 10.98
CA LYS A 49 20.79 18.76 11.62
C LYS A 49 21.57 20.06 11.87
N ASP A 50 22.89 19.99 11.98
CA ASP A 50 23.73 21.16 12.20
C ASP A 50 24.02 21.93 10.91
N VAL A 51 23.83 21.29 9.76
CA VAL A 51 23.81 21.93 8.43
C VAL A 51 22.41 22.48 8.17
N ASP A 52 21.39 21.61 8.29
CA ASP A 52 19.99 21.91 8.03
C ASP A 52 19.09 20.93 8.80
N ASP A 53 18.22 21.43 9.67
CA ASP A 53 17.35 20.64 10.55
C ASP A 53 16.05 20.18 9.88
N ARG A 54 15.71 20.76 8.72
CA ARG A 54 14.46 20.47 8.00
C ARG A 54 14.40 19.00 7.52
N PRO A 55 15.46 18.41 6.90
CA PRO A 55 15.45 17.01 6.50
C PRO A 55 15.18 16.03 7.64
N PHE A 56 15.79 16.26 8.82
CA PHE A 56 15.59 15.40 9.99
C PHE A 56 14.15 15.47 10.49
N THR A 57 13.61 16.69 10.62
CA THR A 57 12.22 16.91 11.04
C THR A 57 11.24 16.23 10.08
N LEU A 58 11.44 16.39 8.76
CA LEU A 58 10.63 15.71 7.75
C LEU A 58 10.75 14.19 7.85
N GLY A 59 11.95 13.67 8.11
CA GLY A 59 12.17 12.24 8.37
C GLY A 59 11.34 11.72 9.54
N ILE A 60 11.31 12.43 10.67
CA ILE A 60 10.49 12.04 11.83
C ILE A 60 9.01 11.98 11.46
N VAL A 61 8.49 12.99 10.75
CA VAL A 61 7.10 13.01 10.29
C VAL A 61 6.82 11.81 9.37
N GLN A 62 7.73 11.51 8.42
CA GLN A 62 7.61 10.33 7.56
C GLN A 62 7.59 9.02 8.36
N LEU A 63 8.42 8.88 9.40
CA LEU A 63 8.43 7.69 10.26
C LEU A 63 7.09 7.50 10.98
N ILE A 64 6.54 8.57 11.56
CA ILE A 64 5.23 8.55 12.23
C ILE A 64 4.12 8.16 11.25
N LEU A 65 4.11 8.77 10.05
CA LEU A 65 3.16 8.42 8.99
C LEU A 65 3.33 6.97 8.51
N GLY A 66 4.58 6.47 8.45
CA GLY A 66 4.88 5.08 8.12
C GLY A 66 4.38 4.08 9.16
N LEU A 67 4.44 4.41 10.45
CA LEU A 67 3.83 3.58 11.49
C LEU A 67 2.30 3.56 11.37
N PHE A 68 1.68 4.72 11.12
CA PHE A 68 0.24 4.81 10.88
C PHE A 68 -0.20 4.00 9.64
N TYR A 69 0.61 4.02 8.58
CA TYR A 69 0.43 3.20 7.39
C TYR A 69 0.34 1.70 7.70
N VAL A 70 1.26 1.18 8.53
CA VAL A 70 1.27 -0.24 8.90
C VAL A 70 0.00 -0.62 9.65
N VAL A 71 -0.46 0.22 10.58
CA VAL A 71 -1.71 0.00 11.32
C VAL A 71 -2.92 -0.02 10.39
N LEU A 72 -3.01 0.93 9.45
CA LEU A 72 -4.09 0.98 8.46
C LEU A 72 -4.11 -0.26 7.55
N LEU A 73 -2.95 -0.77 7.16
CA LEU A 73 -2.85 -1.99 6.37
C LEU A 73 -3.35 -3.21 7.15
N ILE A 74 -2.94 -3.37 8.41
CA ILE A 74 -3.38 -4.49 9.26
C ILE A 74 -4.91 -4.47 9.40
N ILE A 75 -5.49 -3.32 9.77
CA ILE A 75 -6.94 -3.16 9.91
C ILE A 75 -7.66 -3.39 8.58
N GLY A 76 -7.12 -2.85 7.48
CA GLY A 76 -7.69 -3.01 6.15
C GLY A 76 -7.71 -4.47 5.69
N MET A 77 -6.64 -5.22 5.92
CA MET A 77 -6.51 -6.63 5.54
C MET A 77 -7.44 -7.57 6.33
N GLU A 78 -7.83 -7.21 7.55
CA GLU A 78 -8.82 -7.96 8.32
C GLU A 78 -10.24 -7.86 7.74
N SER A 79 -10.53 -6.83 6.94
CA SER A 79 -11.84 -6.68 6.31
C SER A 79 -12.11 -7.83 5.35
N GLY A 80 -13.27 -8.50 5.50
CA GLY A 80 -13.68 -9.62 4.66
C GLY A 80 -13.77 -9.28 3.16
N PHE A 81 -13.70 -8.01 2.79
CA PHE A 81 -13.68 -7.56 1.41
C PHE A 81 -12.53 -8.18 0.60
N PHE A 82 -11.29 -8.16 1.12
CA PHE A 82 -10.12 -8.72 0.44
C PHE A 82 -10.23 -10.23 0.22
N SER A 83 -11.01 -10.92 1.06
CA SER A 83 -11.25 -12.36 0.94
C SER A 83 -11.95 -12.74 -0.37
N THR A 84 -12.75 -11.83 -0.93
CA THR A 84 -13.54 -12.10 -2.13
C THR A 84 -12.81 -11.80 -3.44
N LEU A 85 -11.59 -11.26 -3.39
CA LEU A 85 -10.82 -10.81 -4.55
C LEU A 85 -9.69 -11.77 -4.91
N SER A 86 -9.28 -11.81 -6.19
CA SER A 86 -8.04 -12.49 -6.58
C SER A 86 -6.84 -11.78 -5.96
N PHE A 87 -5.73 -12.50 -5.72
CA PHE A 87 -4.52 -11.91 -5.15
C PHE A 87 -4.05 -10.64 -5.89
N SER A 88 -4.06 -10.66 -7.22
CA SER A 88 -3.69 -9.48 -8.04
C SER A 88 -4.60 -8.27 -7.81
N LYS A 89 -5.92 -8.49 -7.72
CA LYS A 89 -6.89 -7.41 -7.44
C LYS A 89 -6.79 -6.93 -6.00
N ALA A 90 -6.62 -7.85 -5.04
CA ALA A 90 -6.42 -7.53 -3.64
C ALA A 90 -5.14 -6.69 -3.45
N PHE A 91 -4.03 -7.09 -4.08
CA PHE A 91 -2.78 -6.36 -4.07
C PHE A 91 -2.94 -4.96 -4.67
N TYR A 92 -3.55 -4.86 -5.85
CA TYR A 92 -3.74 -3.58 -6.52
C TYR A 92 -4.70 -2.64 -5.76
N ILE A 93 -5.81 -3.16 -5.22
CA ILE A 93 -6.70 -2.39 -4.36
C ILE A 93 -6.00 -1.98 -3.05
N GLY A 94 -5.14 -2.84 -2.49
CA GLY A 94 -4.29 -2.49 -1.35
C GLY A 94 -3.34 -1.32 -1.66
N LEU A 95 -2.73 -1.31 -2.84
CA LEU A 95 -1.91 -0.18 -3.31
C LEU A 95 -2.74 1.10 -3.44
N LEU A 96 -3.94 1.03 -4.02
CA LEU A 96 -4.82 2.20 -4.14
C LEU A 96 -5.31 2.69 -2.77
N TYR A 97 -5.63 1.77 -1.86
CA TYR A 97 -6.08 2.12 -0.52
C TYR A 97 -5.01 2.92 0.24
N THR A 98 -3.74 2.59 0.03
CA THR A 98 -2.63 3.27 0.68
C THR A 98 -2.06 4.46 -0.09
N TYR A 99 -2.43 4.62 -1.36
CA TYR A 99 -1.91 5.66 -2.24
C TYR A 99 -2.00 7.09 -1.66
N PRO A 100 -3.09 7.53 -0.99
CA PRO A 100 -3.15 8.89 -0.43
C PRO A 100 -2.05 9.14 0.62
N LEU A 101 -1.76 8.14 1.45
CA LEU A 101 -0.72 8.24 2.46
C LEU A 101 0.68 8.17 1.84
N THR A 102 0.89 7.26 0.88
CA THR A 102 2.14 7.20 0.11
C THR A 102 2.42 8.50 -0.62
N ALA A 103 1.39 9.15 -1.19
CA ALA A 103 1.52 10.44 -1.87
C ALA A 103 2.03 11.54 -0.93
N ILE A 104 1.54 11.59 0.32
CA ILE A 104 2.06 12.51 1.35
C ILE A 104 3.51 12.19 1.68
N VAL A 105 3.82 10.92 1.98
CA VAL A 105 5.19 10.51 2.35
C VAL A 105 6.17 10.87 1.23
N THR A 106 5.86 10.55 -0.02
CA THR A 106 6.71 10.89 -1.17
C THR A 106 6.78 12.40 -1.40
N MET A 107 5.73 13.18 -1.08
CA MET A 107 5.81 14.65 -1.10
C MET A 107 6.77 15.19 -0.04
N LEU A 108 6.77 14.61 1.17
CA LEU A 108 7.75 14.96 2.20
C LEU A 108 9.17 14.60 1.73
N THR A 109 9.37 13.43 1.13
CA THR A 109 10.66 13.04 0.54
C THR A 109 11.09 14.01 -0.57
N ARG A 110 10.15 14.47 -1.41
CA ARG A 110 10.41 15.49 -2.44
C ARG A 110 10.92 16.80 -1.84
N TYR A 111 10.34 17.27 -0.72
CA TYR A 111 10.85 18.46 -0.02
C TYR A 111 12.19 18.20 0.66
N GLN A 112 12.37 17.01 1.22
CA GLN A 112 13.62 16.61 1.86
C GLN A 112 14.80 16.64 0.89
N VAL A 113 14.66 16.06 -0.32
CA VAL A 113 15.72 16.13 -1.35
C VAL A 113 15.92 17.56 -1.86
N GLN A 114 14.88 18.40 -1.90
CA GLN A 114 15.04 19.82 -2.21
C GLN A 114 15.93 20.52 -1.17
N TYR A 115 15.75 20.24 0.12
CA TYR A 115 16.58 20.85 1.16
C TYR A 115 18.03 20.39 1.10
N PHE A 116 18.27 19.12 0.75
CA PHE A 116 19.63 18.67 0.42
C PHE A 116 20.23 19.43 -0.77
N TYR A 117 19.47 19.63 -1.84
CA TYR A 117 19.92 20.44 -2.99
C TYR A 117 20.25 21.88 -2.58
N GLU A 118 19.41 22.54 -1.77
CA GLU A 118 19.68 23.91 -1.32
C GLU A 118 21.01 24.05 -0.56
N ALA A 119 21.38 23.04 0.23
CA ALA A 119 22.61 23.04 1.02
C ALA A 119 23.85 22.58 0.24
N THR A 120 23.68 21.70 -0.75
CA THR A 120 24.79 21.00 -1.43
C THR A 120 25.00 21.41 -2.88
N GLU A 121 23.98 22.01 -3.51
CA GLU A 121 23.90 22.33 -4.94
C GLU A 121 24.03 21.11 -5.87
N GLU A 122 23.84 19.89 -5.35
CA GLU A 122 23.97 18.64 -6.10
C GLU A 122 22.72 18.34 -6.96
N GLU A 123 22.87 18.39 -8.28
CA GLU A 123 21.77 18.30 -9.25
C GLU A 123 21.00 16.97 -9.21
N SER A 124 21.63 15.89 -8.74
CA SER A 124 21.00 14.58 -8.58
C SER A 124 19.75 14.67 -7.68
N PHE A 125 19.77 15.52 -6.64
CA PHE A 125 18.60 15.75 -5.78
C PHE A 125 17.47 16.49 -6.49
N LEU A 126 17.79 17.40 -7.42
CA LEU A 126 16.78 18.10 -8.22
C LEU A 126 16.10 17.15 -9.22
N THR A 127 16.87 16.20 -9.76
CA THR A 127 16.34 15.12 -10.59
C THR A 127 15.44 14.19 -9.77
N ALA A 128 15.89 13.76 -8.59
CA ALA A 128 15.09 12.97 -7.66
C ALA A 128 13.76 13.68 -7.29
N LYS A 129 13.82 14.99 -6.99
CA LYS A 129 12.65 15.83 -6.70
C LYS A 129 11.60 15.77 -7.83
N LYS A 130 12.03 15.87 -9.09
CA LYS A 130 11.14 15.80 -10.26
C LYS A 130 10.55 14.40 -10.42
N LEU A 131 11.38 13.36 -10.29
CA LEU A 131 10.94 11.97 -10.40
C LEU A 131 9.95 11.59 -9.30
N TYR A 132 10.13 12.05 -8.07
CA TYR A 132 9.16 11.83 -7.00
C TYR A 132 7.80 12.45 -7.32
N LEU A 133 7.76 13.66 -7.87
CA LEU A 133 6.48 14.28 -8.28
C LEU A 133 5.78 13.46 -9.37
N VAL A 134 6.50 13.08 -10.42
CA VAL A 134 5.94 12.26 -11.52
C VAL A 134 5.52 10.88 -11.00
N GLY A 135 6.34 10.27 -10.14
CA GLY A 135 6.08 8.99 -9.51
C GLY A 135 4.79 9.01 -8.69
N ILE A 136 4.55 10.05 -7.90
CA ILE A 136 3.29 10.24 -7.17
C ILE A 136 2.11 10.29 -8.15
N LEU A 137 2.16 11.15 -9.17
CA LEU A 137 1.02 11.36 -10.08
C LEU A 137 0.65 10.11 -10.89
N THR A 138 1.63 9.24 -11.15
CA THR A 138 1.48 8.03 -11.96
C THR A 138 1.45 6.73 -11.15
N PHE A 139 1.51 6.82 -9.81
CA PHE A 139 1.51 5.68 -8.90
C PHE A 139 0.36 4.68 -9.14
N PRO A 140 -0.89 5.11 -9.38
CA PRO A 140 -1.99 4.18 -9.63
C PRO A 140 -1.78 3.25 -10.83
N PHE A 141 -0.92 3.61 -11.78
CA PHE A 141 -0.68 2.82 -12.98
C PHE A 141 0.52 1.87 -12.86
N ILE A 142 1.04 1.65 -11.64
CA ILE A 142 2.24 0.84 -11.33
C ILE A 142 3.54 1.47 -11.89
N VAL A 143 3.50 2.12 -13.05
CA VAL A 143 4.62 2.87 -13.64
C VAL A 143 5.20 3.91 -12.66
N GLY A 144 4.36 4.53 -11.85
CA GLY A 144 4.82 5.49 -10.84
C GLY A 144 5.69 4.86 -9.75
N ILE A 145 5.53 3.57 -9.46
CA ILE A 145 6.42 2.84 -8.53
C ILE A 145 7.84 2.77 -9.11
N PHE A 146 7.97 2.44 -10.39
CA PHE A 146 9.28 2.38 -11.07
C PHE A 146 9.92 3.77 -11.20
N ILE A 147 9.13 4.80 -11.49
CA ILE A 147 9.61 6.19 -11.54
C ILE A 147 10.06 6.66 -10.15
N GLY A 148 9.30 6.35 -9.10
CA GLY A 148 9.68 6.62 -7.72
C GLY A 148 10.97 5.90 -7.30
N PHE A 149 11.13 4.64 -7.73
CA PHE A 149 12.36 3.88 -7.53
C PHE A 149 13.56 4.53 -8.23
N ALA A 150 13.39 4.99 -9.47
CA ALA A 150 14.42 5.78 -10.15
C ALA A 150 14.75 7.06 -9.36
N GLY A 151 13.75 7.77 -8.84
CA GLY A 151 13.93 8.91 -7.94
C GLY A 151 14.80 8.58 -6.73
N ARG A 152 14.58 7.40 -6.12
CA ARG A 152 15.39 6.89 -5.01
C ARG A 152 16.84 6.58 -5.41
N ILE A 153 17.07 6.06 -6.62
CA ILE A 153 18.43 5.89 -7.15
C ILE A 153 19.14 7.25 -7.30
N PHE A 154 18.47 8.26 -7.86
CA PHE A 154 19.05 9.61 -7.98
C PHE A 154 19.30 10.28 -6.63
N GLU A 155 18.46 10.04 -5.63
CA GLU A 155 18.71 10.49 -4.25
C GLU A 155 19.98 9.85 -3.68
N ILE A 156 20.18 8.54 -3.86
CA ILE A 156 21.38 7.82 -3.43
C ILE A 156 22.63 8.38 -4.13
N ILE A 157 22.56 8.62 -5.43
CA ILE A 157 23.63 9.27 -6.20
C ILE A 157 23.92 10.68 -5.67
N GLY A 158 22.88 11.43 -5.27
CA GLY A 158 23.04 12.72 -4.62
C GLY A 158 23.82 12.62 -3.30
N TYR A 159 23.51 11.63 -2.46
CA TYR A 159 24.28 11.40 -1.23
C TYR A 159 25.74 11.01 -1.49
N SER A 160 26.05 10.25 -2.55
CA SER A 160 27.46 9.94 -2.86
C SER A 160 28.25 11.14 -3.37
N HIS A 161 27.59 12.11 -4.02
CA HIS A 161 28.25 13.26 -4.66
C HIS A 161 28.16 14.57 -3.89
N MET A 162 27.37 14.64 -2.81
CA MET A 162 27.28 15.85 -1.99
C MET A 162 28.65 16.34 -1.49
N THR A 163 28.83 17.66 -1.47
CA THR A 163 30.03 18.32 -0.95
C THR A 163 30.27 17.98 0.53
N ASP A 164 31.53 17.83 0.92
CA ASP A 164 31.92 17.65 2.33
C ASP A 164 31.76 18.94 3.15
N THR A 165 31.60 20.09 2.49
CA THR A 165 31.47 21.42 3.10
C THR A 165 30.18 22.14 2.66
N PRO A 166 29.00 21.62 3.00
CA PRO A 166 27.72 22.21 2.62
C PRO A 166 27.50 23.59 3.24
N LYS A 167 26.58 24.34 2.62
CA LYS A 167 26.09 25.62 3.11
C LYS A 167 25.23 25.38 4.35
N VAL A 168 25.50 26.11 5.43
CA VAL A 168 24.72 26.01 6.66
C VAL A 168 23.42 26.80 6.50
N LEU A 169 22.30 26.08 6.52
CA LEU A 169 20.93 26.61 6.38
C LEU A 169 20.08 26.40 7.65
N LYS A 170 20.71 26.02 8.76
CA LYS A 170 20.08 25.76 10.05
C LYS A 170 19.13 26.89 10.48
N GLY A 171 17.91 26.53 10.88
CA GLY A 171 16.89 27.48 11.34
C GLY A 171 16.13 28.20 10.22
N ARG A 172 16.36 27.83 8.95
CA ARG A 172 15.54 28.31 7.84
C ARG A 172 14.14 27.72 7.94
N GLU A 173 13.13 28.54 7.63
CA GLU A 173 11.74 28.09 7.66
C GLU A 173 11.45 26.99 6.64
N PHE A 174 10.42 26.19 6.94
CA PHE A 174 9.92 25.15 6.04
C PHE A 174 9.24 25.81 4.83
N GLY A 175 9.83 25.64 3.65
CA GLY A 175 9.25 26.06 2.37
C GLY A 175 8.20 25.07 1.83
N ILE A 176 7.39 24.49 2.71
CA ILE A 176 6.38 23.49 2.34
C ILE A 176 5.12 24.20 1.87
N ASP A 177 4.76 24.01 0.61
CA ASP A 177 3.46 24.42 0.09
C ASP A 177 2.39 23.42 0.56
N ILE A 178 1.73 23.75 1.67
CA ILE A 178 0.64 22.97 2.26
C ILE A 178 -0.53 22.84 1.27
N ARG A 179 -0.78 23.85 0.42
CA ARG A 179 -1.86 23.80 -0.58
C ARG A 179 -1.53 22.78 -1.65
N GLN A 180 -0.29 22.76 -2.14
CA GLN A 180 0.18 21.73 -3.08
C GLN A 180 0.06 20.33 -2.46
N MET A 181 0.47 20.16 -1.21
CA MET A 181 0.42 18.87 -0.52
C MET A 181 -1.03 18.38 -0.32
N GLY A 182 -1.92 19.30 0.08
CA GLY A 182 -3.36 19.02 0.20
C GLY A 182 -4.03 18.69 -1.13
N ALA A 183 -3.66 19.39 -2.22
CA ALA A 183 -4.17 19.11 -3.56
C ALA A 183 -3.73 17.72 -4.06
N ILE A 184 -2.47 17.34 -3.83
CA ILE A 184 -1.96 16.00 -4.19
C ILE A 184 -2.64 14.90 -3.37
N PHE A 185 -2.87 15.13 -2.07
CA PHE A 185 -3.61 14.20 -1.23
C PHE A 185 -5.06 14.03 -1.71
N ALA A 186 -5.76 15.14 -1.99
CA ALA A 186 -7.13 15.10 -2.49
C ALA A 186 -7.21 14.39 -3.85
N TYR A 187 -6.28 14.67 -4.76
CA TYR A 187 -6.14 13.95 -6.03
C TYR A 187 -5.96 12.45 -5.81
N ALA A 188 -4.99 12.06 -4.96
CA ALA A 188 -4.70 10.67 -4.68
C ALA A 188 -5.91 9.95 -4.06
N LEU A 189 -6.62 10.60 -3.12
CA LEU A 189 -7.82 10.06 -2.49
C LEU A 189 -8.97 9.87 -3.48
N VAL A 190 -9.32 10.91 -4.25
CA VAL A 190 -10.41 10.85 -5.23
C VAL A 190 -10.13 9.80 -6.30
N LEU A 191 -8.90 9.77 -6.83
CA LEU A 191 -8.51 8.81 -7.84
C LEU A 191 -8.52 7.38 -7.30
N SER A 192 -8.04 7.16 -6.08
CA SER A 192 -8.10 5.84 -5.42
C SER A 192 -9.54 5.37 -5.25
N LEU A 193 -10.41 6.22 -4.72
CA LEU A 193 -11.82 5.90 -4.53
C LEU A 193 -12.52 5.58 -5.85
N LEU A 194 -12.24 6.35 -6.91
CA LEU A 194 -12.81 6.13 -8.24
C LEU A 194 -12.36 4.79 -8.82
N ILE A 195 -11.06 4.48 -8.80
CA ILE A 195 -10.54 3.22 -9.36
C ILE A 195 -11.04 2.03 -8.53
N ILE A 196 -11.00 2.12 -7.19
CA ILE A 196 -11.54 1.07 -6.32
C ILE A 196 -13.02 0.85 -6.61
N HIS A 197 -13.81 1.92 -6.76
CA HIS A 197 -15.23 1.83 -7.08
C HIS A 197 -15.49 1.14 -8.43
N VAL A 198 -14.68 1.41 -9.46
CA VAL A 198 -14.78 0.76 -10.78
C VAL A 198 -14.34 -0.71 -10.72
N MET A 199 -13.33 -1.04 -9.92
CA MET A 199 -12.78 -2.40 -9.84
C MET A 199 -13.50 -3.33 -8.87
N THR A 200 -14.23 -2.76 -7.91
CA THR A 200 -14.99 -3.55 -6.93
C THR A 200 -16.16 -4.23 -7.63
N PRO A 201 -16.23 -5.57 -7.62
CA PRO A 201 -17.36 -6.27 -8.21
C PRO A 201 -18.65 -5.85 -7.49
N ARG A 202 -19.63 -5.39 -8.26
CA ARG A 202 -20.99 -5.17 -7.77
C ARG A 202 -21.75 -6.50 -7.82
N TYR A 203 -22.32 -6.88 -6.69
CA TYR A 203 -23.26 -7.99 -6.60
C TYR A 203 -24.66 -7.39 -6.42
N ASP A 204 -25.65 -7.96 -7.09
CA ASP A 204 -27.02 -7.45 -7.10
C ASP A 204 -27.81 -7.91 -5.87
N ILE A 205 -27.47 -9.09 -5.34
CA ILE A 205 -28.10 -9.65 -4.15
C ILE A 205 -27.03 -10.15 -3.19
N THR A 206 -27.14 -9.74 -1.93
CA THR A 206 -26.38 -10.29 -0.81
C THR A 206 -27.34 -10.93 0.17
N LEU A 207 -27.23 -12.24 0.37
CA LEU A 207 -28.07 -13.01 1.30
C LEU A 207 -27.20 -13.55 2.43
N ARG A 208 -27.65 -13.39 3.67
CA ARG A 208 -26.92 -13.87 4.85
C ARG A 208 -27.82 -14.71 5.75
N LYS A 209 -27.39 -15.93 6.07
CA LYS A 209 -28.02 -16.79 7.08
C LYS A 209 -26.96 -17.48 7.92
N GLY A 210 -26.99 -17.26 9.23
CA GLY A 210 -26.00 -17.80 10.16
C GLY A 210 -24.57 -17.39 9.77
N LYS A 211 -23.70 -18.38 9.57
CA LYS A 211 -22.30 -18.18 9.17
C LYS A 211 -22.10 -18.18 7.65
N VAL A 212 -23.15 -18.33 6.86
CA VAL A 212 -23.06 -18.38 5.40
C VAL A 212 -23.57 -17.07 4.81
N GLU A 213 -22.76 -16.49 3.94
CA GLU A 213 -23.09 -15.33 3.13
C GLU A 213 -22.99 -15.69 1.64
N VAL A 214 -23.98 -15.28 0.86
CA VAL A 214 -24.11 -15.58 -0.56
C VAL A 214 -24.19 -14.27 -1.32
N PHE A 215 -23.24 -14.05 -2.22
CA PHE A 215 -23.20 -12.91 -3.13
C PHE A 215 -23.60 -13.37 -4.52
N ILE A 216 -24.56 -12.69 -5.15
CA ILE A 216 -25.11 -13.05 -6.45
C ILE A 216 -24.99 -11.86 -7.38
N LYS A 217 -24.35 -12.07 -8.52
CA LYS A 217 -24.36 -11.13 -9.64
C LYS A 217 -25.27 -11.68 -10.72
N LYS A 218 -26.36 -10.97 -11.02
CA LYS A 218 -27.35 -11.31 -12.04
C LYS A 218 -26.75 -11.12 -13.44
N GLY A 219 -27.18 -11.99 -14.35
CA GLY A 219 -26.79 -12.05 -15.75
C GLY A 219 -27.58 -13.17 -16.42
N GLU A 220 -27.24 -13.56 -17.65
CA GLU A 220 -27.80 -14.76 -18.30
C GLU A 220 -27.55 -16.02 -17.46
N VAL A 221 -26.43 -16.02 -16.73
CA VAL A 221 -26.06 -16.99 -15.70
C VAL A 221 -25.68 -16.19 -14.45
N TYR A 222 -26.19 -16.58 -13.30
CA TYR A 222 -25.86 -15.96 -12.02
C TYR A 222 -24.46 -16.39 -11.58
N ASP A 223 -23.59 -15.42 -11.31
CA ASP A 223 -22.28 -15.66 -10.68
C ASP A 223 -22.47 -15.59 -9.16
N VAL A 224 -22.35 -16.74 -8.51
CA VAL A 224 -22.66 -16.94 -7.10
C VAL A 224 -21.40 -17.24 -6.32
N LYS A 225 -21.12 -16.42 -5.32
CA LYS A 225 -20.03 -16.60 -4.37
C LYS A 225 -20.58 -16.88 -2.98
N VAL A 226 -20.27 -18.06 -2.46
CA VAL A 226 -20.63 -18.49 -1.12
C VAL A 226 -19.42 -18.34 -0.22
N VAL A 227 -19.59 -17.67 0.91
CA VAL A 227 -18.56 -17.42 1.92
C VAL A 227 -19.02 -17.98 3.26
N TYR A 228 -18.18 -18.80 3.89
CA TYR A 228 -18.40 -19.29 5.25
C TYR A 228 -17.54 -18.52 6.26
N HIS A 229 -18.18 -17.87 7.24
CA HIS A 229 -17.56 -16.93 8.19
C HIS A 229 -17.09 -17.57 9.52
N GLY A 230 -16.88 -18.89 9.57
CA GLY A 230 -16.34 -19.59 10.75
C GLY A 230 -14.90 -20.07 10.55
N ARG A 231 -14.18 -20.31 11.66
CA ARG A 231 -12.87 -20.98 11.61
C ARG A 231 -13.01 -22.33 10.94
N CYS A 232 -12.27 -22.54 9.86
CA CYS A 232 -12.44 -23.69 9.00
C CYS A 232 -11.16 -24.51 8.88
N TRP A 233 -11.15 -25.73 9.42
CA TRP A 233 -10.01 -26.64 9.43
C TRP A 233 -10.31 -27.82 8.49
N GLY A 234 -10.35 -27.55 7.18
CA GLY A 234 -10.85 -28.48 6.16
C GLY A 234 -12.10 -27.94 5.48
N SER A 235 -12.95 -28.79 4.89
CA SER A 235 -14.13 -28.31 4.16
C SER A 235 -15.31 -27.99 5.07
N CYS A 236 -15.59 -26.70 5.27
CA CYS A 236 -16.77 -26.22 5.99
C CYS A 236 -18.00 -26.15 5.10
N ILE A 237 -17.85 -25.94 3.80
CA ILE A 237 -18.91 -26.03 2.79
C ILE A 237 -18.75 -27.39 2.14
N LYS A 238 -19.56 -28.35 2.62
CA LYS A 238 -19.47 -29.76 2.19
C LYS A 238 -20.13 -29.95 0.83
N GLU A 239 -21.28 -29.33 0.64
CA GLU A 239 -22.10 -29.48 -0.55
C GLU A 239 -22.90 -28.20 -0.83
N ILE A 240 -23.06 -27.87 -2.11
CA ILE A 240 -23.99 -26.84 -2.56
C ILE A 240 -24.91 -27.47 -3.60
N SER A 241 -26.21 -27.31 -3.37
CA SER A 241 -27.28 -27.84 -4.20
C SER A 241 -28.16 -26.70 -4.70
N VAL A 242 -28.49 -26.73 -5.99
CA VAL A 242 -29.33 -25.75 -6.67
C VAL A 242 -30.56 -26.48 -7.20
N ASP A 243 -31.75 -26.06 -6.76
CA ASP A 243 -33.03 -26.70 -7.09
C ASP A 243 -33.01 -28.23 -6.87
N GLY A 244 -32.35 -28.67 -5.78
CA GLY A 244 -32.22 -30.08 -5.42
C GLY A 244 -31.13 -30.86 -6.18
N LYS A 245 -30.42 -30.24 -7.12
CA LYS A 245 -29.27 -30.86 -7.81
C LYS A 245 -27.96 -30.39 -7.19
N VAL A 246 -27.10 -31.34 -6.82
CA VAL A 246 -25.76 -31.05 -6.31
C VAL A 246 -24.92 -30.44 -7.43
N VAL A 247 -24.49 -29.20 -7.27
CA VAL A 247 -23.63 -28.48 -8.23
C VAL A 247 -22.19 -28.36 -7.75
N TYR A 248 -21.95 -28.59 -6.46
CA TYR A 248 -20.63 -28.60 -5.88
C TYR A 248 -20.56 -29.61 -4.74
N TRP A 249 -19.49 -30.39 -4.73
CA TRP A 249 -19.19 -31.37 -3.70
C TRP A 249 -17.69 -31.36 -3.42
N GLY A 250 -17.31 -31.31 -2.14
CA GLY A 250 -15.93 -31.58 -1.73
C GLY A 250 -15.17 -30.42 -1.07
N ASN A 251 -13.85 -30.48 -1.21
CA ASN A 251 -12.87 -29.68 -0.47
C ASN A 251 -12.38 -28.48 -1.30
N SER A 252 -13.19 -27.44 -1.49
CA SER A 252 -12.67 -26.16 -2.01
C SER A 252 -11.53 -25.70 -1.12
N TYR A 253 -10.35 -25.52 -1.70
CA TYR A 253 -9.15 -25.03 -1.00
C TYR A 253 -8.99 -23.52 -1.06
N SER A 254 -9.98 -22.78 -1.57
CA SER A 254 -9.94 -21.33 -1.57
C SER A 254 -10.30 -20.82 -0.16
N TYR A 255 -9.27 -20.75 0.70
CA TYR A 255 -9.36 -20.12 2.00
C TYR A 255 -8.77 -18.73 1.94
N VAL A 256 -9.48 -17.75 2.51
CA VAL A 256 -8.90 -16.43 2.77
C VAL A 256 -9.30 -15.98 4.16
N ASN A 257 -8.30 -15.71 5.01
CA ASN A 257 -8.46 -15.41 6.45
C ASN A 257 -9.33 -16.45 7.17
N GLU A 258 -9.00 -17.75 7.04
CA GLU A 258 -9.72 -18.89 7.64
C GLU A 258 -11.17 -19.08 7.15
N LYS A 259 -11.64 -18.28 6.20
CA LYS A 259 -12.97 -18.41 5.58
C LYS A 259 -12.87 -19.23 4.31
N GLN A 260 -13.75 -20.21 4.16
CA GLN A 260 -13.85 -20.97 2.92
C GLN A 260 -14.77 -20.24 1.93
N ILE A 261 -14.32 -20.16 0.69
CA ILE A 261 -15.06 -19.50 -0.40
C ILE A 261 -15.29 -20.51 -1.52
N VAL A 262 -16.52 -20.56 -2.01
CA VAL A 262 -16.90 -21.33 -3.20
C VAL A 262 -17.53 -20.39 -4.21
N THR A 263 -16.98 -20.38 -5.43
CA THR A 263 -17.53 -19.61 -6.55
C THR A 263 -18.13 -20.57 -7.56
N LEU A 264 -19.37 -20.36 -7.94
CA LEU A 264 -20.10 -21.20 -8.89
C LEU A 264 -20.99 -20.35 -9.82
N LYS A 265 -21.32 -20.91 -10.98
CA LYS A 265 -22.23 -20.30 -11.94
C LYS A 265 -23.54 -21.09 -11.95
N ILE A 266 -24.68 -20.44 -11.73
CA ILE A 266 -26.01 -21.07 -11.68
C ILE A 266 -26.98 -20.45 -12.67
N SER A 267 -27.97 -21.22 -13.11
CA SER A 267 -28.99 -20.73 -14.05
C SER A 267 -29.80 -19.58 -13.45
N ALA A 268 -30.14 -18.57 -14.25
CA ALA A 268 -31.00 -17.47 -13.81
C ALA A 268 -32.42 -17.91 -13.40
N ASN A 269 -32.86 -19.08 -13.90
CA ASN A 269 -34.15 -19.68 -13.57
C ASN A 269 -34.15 -20.46 -12.25
N SER A 270 -33.01 -20.52 -11.56
CA SER A 270 -32.91 -21.24 -10.30
C SER A 270 -33.64 -20.50 -9.19
N SER A 271 -34.40 -21.26 -8.40
CA SER A 271 -35.28 -20.74 -7.36
C SER A 271 -34.68 -20.87 -5.97
N MET A 272 -33.92 -21.93 -5.74
CA MET A 272 -33.47 -22.32 -4.42
C MET A 272 -32.00 -22.73 -4.42
N LEU A 273 -31.24 -22.15 -3.48
CA LEU A 273 -29.86 -22.50 -3.21
C LEU A 273 -29.76 -23.08 -1.80
N THR A 274 -29.32 -24.32 -1.69
CA THR A 274 -29.12 -25.02 -0.41
C THR A 274 -27.64 -25.30 -0.21
N ILE A 275 -27.11 -24.88 0.92
CA ILE A 275 -25.70 -24.98 1.28
C ILE A 275 -25.59 -25.85 2.53
N ASN A 276 -24.99 -27.03 2.38
CA ASN A 276 -24.70 -27.92 3.48
C ASN A 276 -23.31 -27.58 4.04
N ALA A 277 -23.30 -26.93 5.19
CA ALA A 277 -22.09 -26.51 5.86
C ALA A 277 -21.80 -27.37 7.11
N GLN A 278 -20.66 -27.15 7.75
CA GLN A 278 -20.23 -27.87 8.95
C GLN A 278 -21.22 -27.72 10.12
N ASP A 279 -21.83 -26.54 10.26
CA ASP A 279 -22.72 -26.17 11.36
C ASP A 279 -24.21 -26.20 11.01
N GLY A 280 -24.58 -26.61 9.80
CA GLY A 280 -25.97 -26.81 9.43
C GLY A 280 -26.24 -26.69 7.93
N VAL A 281 -27.52 -26.80 7.57
CA VAL A 281 -28.01 -26.63 6.21
C VAL A 281 -28.68 -25.26 6.09
N TYR A 282 -28.24 -24.47 5.10
CA TYR A 282 -28.71 -23.11 4.85
C TYR A 282 -29.40 -23.04 3.50
N THR A 283 -30.69 -22.70 3.49
CA THR A 283 -31.47 -22.55 2.25
C THR A 283 -31.78 -21.09 1.98
N PHE A 284 -31.55 -20.65 0.75
CA PHE A 284 -31.75 -19.29 0.26
C PHE A 284 -32.73 -19.30 -0.91
N SER A 285 -33.73 -18.41 -0.85
CA SER A 285 -34.62 -18.14 -1.99
C SER A 285 -33.92 -17.14 -2.91
N LEU A 286 -33.89 -17.43 -4.21
CA LEU A 286 -33.25 -16.61 -5.24
C LEU A 286 -34.23 -15.67 -5.97
N SER A 287 -35.52 -15.77 -5.61
CA SER A 287 -36.65 -14.94 -6.09
C SER A 287 -36.55 -13.49 -5.62
#